data_AF-A0A6J5TW58-F1
#
_entry.id   AF-A0A6J5TW58-F1
#
_cell.length_a   1.000
_cell.length_b   1.000
_cell.length_c   1.000
_cell.angle_alpha   90.00
_cell.angle_beta   90.00
_cell.angle_gamma   90.00
#
_symmetry.space_group_name_H-M   'P 1'
#
loop_
_entity.id
_entity.type
_entity.pdbx_description
1 polymer ?
#
loop_
_entity_poly.entity_id
_entity_poly.type
_entity_poly.pdbx_seq_one_letter_code
_entity_poly.pdbx_strand_id
1 'polypeptide(L)'
;MASISGIYSASPTLKRQKPLLKSTSLFRKDSGSVSISFPARSKSADRGFSVSVAREISAELSTADGAPAKKKGLVKDPHALWRRYVDWLYQHKELGLFLDVSRVGFTDEFVSEMEPRLQAAFKAMEELEKGAISNPDEGRMVGHYWLRNPKLAPTSFLRLQIENTLEGLLKFSNDVVSGKIKPPSSPAGRFTQVLSVGIGGSALGPQFVAEALAPDNPPLKIRFIDNTDPAGIDHQIAQLGPELASTLVIVISKSGGTPETRNGLLEVQKAFREAGLNFAKQGVAITQEGSLLDNTARIEGWLARFPMFDWVGGRTSEMSAVGLLPAALQGIDIEEMLTGALLMDEANRTTVVKNNPAALLALSWYWASDGLGSKDMVVLPYKDSLLLFSRYLQQLVMESIGKEFDLDGNRVNQGLTVYGNKGSTDQHAYIQQLREGVHNFFVTFIEVLRDRPPGHDWELEPGVTCGDYLFGMLQGTRSALYGNDRESITVTVQEVTPRSVGALIALYERAVGIYASLVNINAYHQPGVEAGKKAAGEVLALQKRVLAVLNEASCKEPVEPLTLEEVADRCHAPEEIEMIYKIIAHMAANDRALIAEGSCGSPRSIKVFLGECNVDALYA
;
A
#
# COMPACT_ATOMS: atom_id res chain seq x y z
N MET A 1 -41.37 25.45 -43.74
CA MET A 1 -41.04 26.25 -44.95
C MET A 1 -41.66 27.64 -44.82
N ALA A 2 -40.89 28.69 -45.14
CA ALA A 2 -41.20 30.11 -45.42
C ALA A 2 -42.31 30.91 -44.67
N SER A 3 -41.87 32.08 -44.18
CA SER A 3 -42.53 33.40 -43.98
C SER A 3 -43.62 33.58 -42.90
N ILE A 4 -43.42 34.54 -41.98
CA ILE A 4 -44.05 35.89 -41.96
C ILE A 4 -43.63 36.67 -40.68
N SER A 5 -43.58 37.98 -40.85
CA SER A 5 -43.24 39.12 -39.99
C SER A 5 -43.93 39.29 -38.61
N GLY A 6 -43.19 39.85 -37.64
CA GLY A 6 -43.42 41.22 -37.11
C GLY A 6 -44.50 41.53 -36.06
N ILE A 7 -44.03 42.14 -34.95
CA ILE A 7 -44.60 43.30 -34.19
C ILE A 7 -45.44 43.04 -32.90
N TYR A 8 -44.77 43.37 -31.77
CA TYR A 8 -45.14 44.11 -30.54
C TYR A 8 -46.42 43.89 -29.67
N SER A 9 -46.10 43.75 -28.36
CA SER A 9 -46.81 44.20 -27.12
C SER A 9 -48.07 43.42 -26.68
N ALA A 10 -48.36 43.17 -25.40
CA ALA A 10 -47.99 43.87 -24.16
C ALA A 10 -47.97 42.91 -22.94
N SER A 11 -47.27 43.33 -21.89
CA SER A 11 -47.23 42.71 -20.54
C SER A 11 -48.60 42.76 -19.81
N PRO A 12 -48.74 42.10 -18.64
CA PRO A 12 -48.39 42.82 -17.40
C PRO A 12 -47.69 41.98 -16.31
N THR A 13 -46.61 42.57 -15.76
CA THR A 13 -46.24 42.69 -14.34
C THR A 13 -46.44 41.52 -13.36
N LEU A 14 -45.34 41.12 -12.70
CA LEU A 14 -45.24 41.11 -11.23
C LEU A 14 -43.77 41.13 -10.74
N LYS A 15 -43.37 42.36 -10.39
CA LYS A 15 -42.39 42.87 -9.41
C LYS A 15 -41.23 41.99 -8.93
N ARG A 16 -40.02 42.43 -9.30
CA ARG A 16 -38.76 42.28 -8.57
C ARG A 16 -38.72 43.28 -7.40
N GLN A 17 -38.40 42.84 -6.18
CA GLN A 17 -38.08 43.73 -5.06
C GLN A 17 -36.61 43.57 -4.65
N LYS A 18 -35.86 44.68 -4.71
CA LYS A 18 -34.82 45.05 -3.75
C LYS A 18 -35.47 46.03 -2.76
N PRO A 19 -34.98 46.11 -1.51
CA PRO A 19 -34.39 47.39 -1.08
C PRO A 19 -33.04 47.16 -0.33
N LEU A 20 -31.99 47.91 -0.62
CA LEU A 20 -31.64 49.22 -0.03
C LEU A 20 -31.37 49.15 1.48
N LEU A 21 -30.09 49.01 1.83
CA LEU A 21 -29.53 49.43 3.12
C LEU A 21 -28.79 50.75 2.89
N LYS A 22 -29.30 51.84 3.48
CA LYS A 22 -28.56 53.08 3.68
C LYS A 22 -28.55 53.42 5.17
N SER A 23 -27.32 53.56 5.64
CA SER A 23 -26.78 54.30 6.79
C SER A 23 -27.73 54.89 7.83
N THR A 24 -27.43 54.60 9.09
CA THR A 24 -27.26 55.63 10.12
C THR A 24 -25.91 55.44 10.80
N SER A 25 -25.04 56.42 10.60
CA SER A 25 -23.82 56.68 11.35
C SER A 25 -24.15 56.95 12.82
N LEU A 26 -23.28 56.50 13.72
CA LEU A 26 -22.70 57.25 14.83
C LEU A 26 -21.89 56.23 15.63
N PHE A 27 -20.58 56.38 15.74
CA PHE A 27 -19.90 56.46 17.02
C PHE A 27 -18.45 56.91 16.82
N ARG A 28 -18.15 58.00 17.50
CA ARG A 28 -16.86 58.70 17.61
C ARG A 28 -15.93 57.91 18.52
N LYS A 29 -14.63 58.15 18.29
CA LYS A 29 -13.48 58.01 19.19
C LYS A 29 -13.83 58.14 20.68
N ASP A 30 -13.26 57.27 21.52
CA ASP A 30 -12.22 57.65 22.49
C ASP A 30 -11.78 56.43 23.31
N SER A 31 -10.50 56.08 23.22
CA SER A 31 -9.83 55.10 24.08
C SER A 31 -9.17 55.83 25.25
N GLY A 32 -9.77 55.72 26.43
CA GLY A 32 -9.24 56.18 27.72
C GLY A 32 -9.44 55.11 28.78
N SER A 33 -8.37 54.84 29.52
CA SER A 33 -8.16 53.87 30.62
C SER A 33 -9.30 53.69 31.64
N VAL A 34 -9.40 52.50 32.24
CA VAL A 34 -9.12 52.22 33.68
C VAL A 34 -9.34 50.72 34.01
N SER A 35 -8.39 50.17 34.77
CA SER A 35 -8.31 48.84 35.40
C SER A 35 -9.42 48.55 36.42
N ILE A 36 -9.79 47.27 36.62
CA ILE A 36 -10.14 46.70 37.93
C ILE A 36 -9.76 45.20 38.00
N SER A 37 -9.14 44.88 39.12
CA SER A 37 -8.60 43.62 39.66
C SER A 37 -9.64 42.59 40.12
N PHE A 38 -9.25 41.31 40.17
CA PHE A 38 -9.96 40.24 40.89
C PHE A 38 -9.22 39.80 42.18
N PRO A 39 -9.93 39.33 43.22
CA PRO A 39 -9.41 39.27 44.59
C PRO A 39 -8.68 37.96 44.93
N ALA A 40 -7.93 37.99 46.04
CA ALA A 40 -7.11 36.90 46.55
C ALA A 40 -7.57 36.36 47.93
N ARG A 41 -7.10 35.12 48.22
CA ARG A 41 -7.04 34.29 49.46
C ARG A 41 -8.07 33.15 49.53
N SER A 42 -7.69 31.92 49.93
CA SER A 42 -6.93 31.55 51.14
C SER A 42 -6.13 30.23 51.03
N LYS A 43 -5.33 29.92 52.07
CA LYS A 43 -4.31 28.86 52.22
C LYS A 43 -4.85 27.49 52.69
N SER A 44 -4.12 26.45 52.28
CA SER A 44 -3.78 25.14 52.92
C SER A 44 -4.87 24.11 53.26
N ALA A 45 -4.80 22.92 52.65
CA ALA A 45 -4.24 21.68 53.25
C ALA A 45 -4.42 20.44 52.32
N ASP A 46 -3.34 19.65 52.18
CA ASP A 46 -3.24 18.19 52.01
C ASP A 46 -4.18 17.39 51.07
N ARG A 47 -3.63 16.85 49.97
CA ARG A 47 -3.29 15.41 49.80
C ARG A 47 -2.82 15.11 48.36
N GLY A 48 -1.88 14.18 48.26
CA GLY A 48 -0.95 13.99 47.14
C GLY A 48 -1.55 13.62 45.79
N PHE A 49 -0.89 14.11 44.74
CA PHE A 49 -0.87 13.49 43.42
C PHE A 49 0.59 13.43 42.95
N SER A 50 1.08 12.20 42.79
CA SER A 50 2.38 11.88 42.24
C SER A 50 2.41 12.24 40.76
N VAL A 51 3.26 13.19 40.39
CA VAL A 51 3.64 13.43 39.00
C VAL A 51 4.53 12.26 38.57
N SER A 52 4.10 11.49 37.56
CA SER A 52 4.87 10.38 37.00
C SER A 52 6.07 10.93 36.23
N VAL A 53 7.21 10.98 36.91
CA VAL A 53 8.53 11.16 36.32
C VAL A 53 8.79 9.96 35.40
N ALA A 54 9.11 10.26 34.13
CA ALA A 54 9.61 9.28 33.18
C ALA A 54 10.81 8.55 33.81
N ARG A 55 10.71 7.22 33.93
CA ARG A 55 11.78 6.38 34.46
C ARG A 55 13.05 6.58 33.62
N GLU A 56 14.08 7.15 34.23
CA GLU A 56 15.46 6.84 33.88
C GLU A 56 15.64 5.33 34.07
N ILE A 57 15.82 4.63 32.95
CA ILE A 57 16.28 3.24 32.97
C ILE A 57 17.80 3.33 33.12
N SER A 58 18.32 2.76 34.21
CA SER A 58 19.74 2.67 34.50
C SER A 58 20.54 2.14 33.32
N ALA A 59 21.47 2.97 32.84
CA ALA A 59 22.50 2.61 31.89
C ALA A 59 23.65 1.89 32.61
N GLU A 60 23.40 0.68 33.13
CA GLU A 60 24.47 -0.19 33.64
C GLU A 60 24.09 -1.65 33.39
N LEU A 61 24.35 -2.14 32.18
CA LEU A 61 24.68 -3.55 31.84
C LEU A 61 24.67 -3.72 30.31
N SER A 62 25.79 -3.35 29.67
CA SER A 62 26.23 -3.91 28.39
C SER A 62 27.60 -3.30 28.06
N THR A 63 28.65 -3.91 28.57
CA THR A 63 30.02 -3.71 28.07
C THR A 63 30.33 -4.83 27.10
N ALA A 64 29.85 -4.70 25.86
CA ALA A 64 30.41 -5.35 24.68
C ALA A 64 29.89 -4.60 23.42
N ASP A 65 30.83 -4.21 22.57
CA ASP A 65 30.72 -3.61 21.24
C ASP A 65 30.28 -2.13 21.08
N GLY A 66 31.29 -1.28 20.84
CA GLY A 66 31.26 -0.09 19.99
C GLY A 66 30.26 1.02 20.33
N ALA A 67 30.69 2.04 21.07
CA ALA A 67 29.96 3.31 21.13
C ALA A 67 29.76 3.88 19.70
N PRO A 68 28.56 4.35 19.32
CA PRO A 68 28.34 4.87 17.98
C PRO A 68 29.25 6.09 17.73
N ALA A 69 29.95 6.09 16.60
CA ALA A 69 30.71 7.23 16.14
C ALA A 69 29.83 8.48 16.19
N LYS A 70 30.32 9.57 16.81
CA LYS A 70 29.61 10.86 16.81
C LYS A 70 29.30 11.23 15.35
N LYS A 71 28.01 11.26 14.97
CA LYS A 71 27.58 11.69 13.63
C LYS A 71 28.19 13.07 13.35
N LYS A 72 29.18 13.12 12.45
CA LYS A 72 29.64 14.39 11.90
C LYS A 72 28.48 14.97 11.09
N GLY A 73 28.27 16.28 11.17
CA GLY A 73 27.22 16.96 10.39
C GLY A 73 27.43 16.78 8.89
N LEU A 74 26.39 17.05 8.10
CA LEU A 74 26.43 16.94 6.64
C LEU A 74 27.50 17.85 6.01
N VAL A 75 28.12 17.40 4.92
CA VAL A 75 29.20 18.12 4.21
C VAL A 75 28.68 19.39 3.52
N LYS A 76 28.80 20.55 4.18
CA LYS A 76 28.26 21.82 3.64
C LYS A 76 29.13 22.52 2.60
N ASP A 77 30.44 22.24 2.55
CA ASP A 77 31.34 22.84 1.55
C ASP A 77 30.98 22.33 0.13
N PRO A 78 30.65 23.20 -0.84
CA PRO A 78 30.20 22.76 -2.16
C PRO A 78 31.22 21.91 -2.92
N HIS A 79 32.53 22.19 -2.80
CA HIS A 79 33.58 21.43 -3.48
C HIS A 79 33.77 20.04 -2.85
N ALA A 80 33.71 19.95 -1.52
CA ALA A 80 33.71 18.67 -0.81
C ALA A 80 32.44 17.85 -1.11
N LEU A 81 31.27 18.49 -1.16
CA LEU A 81 30.01 17.82 -1.52
C LEU A 81 30.04 17.30 -2.96
N TRP A 82 30.58 18.08 -3.90
CA TRP A 82 30.77 17.62 -5.29
C TRP A 82 31.71 16.41 -5.38
N ARG A 83 32.85 16.44 -4.67
CA ARG A 83 33.75 15.27 -4.60
C ARG A 83 33.02 14.06 -4.03
N ARG A 84 32.29 14.23 -2.93
CA ARG A 84 31.47 13.17 -2.34
C ARG A 84 30.42 12.65 -3.32
N TYR A 85 29.77 13.53 -4.08
CA TYR A 85 28.82 13.14 -5.14
C TYR A 85 29.52 12.26 -6.18
N VAL A 86 30.66 12.68 -6.73
CA VAL A 86 31.42 11.88 -7.70
C VAL A 86 31.88 10.55 -7.11
N ASP A 87 32.33 10.53 -5.85
CA ASP A 87 32.89 9.35 -5.20
C ASP A 87 31.84 8.30 -4.78
N TRP A 88 30.57 8.71 -4.66
CA TRP A 88 29.47 7.89 -4.14
C TRP A 88 28.24 7.81 -5.06
N LEU A 89 28.28 8.44 -6.23
CA LEU A 89 27.27 8.27 -7.26
C LEU A 89 27.44 6.90 -7.90
N TYR A 90 26.42 6.06 -7.74
CA TYR A 90 26.30 4.84 -8.52
C TYR A 90 25.61 5.12 -9.85
N GLN A 91 26.10 4.52 -10.93
CA GLN A 91 25.48 4.57 -12.25
C GLN A 91 25.38 3.17 -12.86
N HIS A 92 24.17 2.79 -13.26
CA HIS A 92 23.94 1.67 -14.14
C HIS A 92 23.68 2.17 -15.56
N LYS A 93 24.70 2.07 -16.43
CA LYS A 93 24.64 2.64 -17.79
C LYS A 93 23.50 2.09 -18.65
N GLU A 94 23.33 0.76 -18.68
CA GLU A 94 22.31 0.12 -19.52
C GLU A 94 20.88 0.43 -19.08
N LEU A 95 20.61 0.46 -17.77
CA LEU A 95 19.31 0.80 -17.21
C LEU A 95 19.03 2.31 -17.20
N GLY A 96 20.04 3.16 -17.46
CA GLY A 96 19.92 4.60 -17.30
C GLY A 96 19.51 5.00 -15.88
N LEU A 97 19.99 4.25 -14.88
CA LEU A 97 19.67 4.43 -13.46
C LEU A 97 20.85 5.02 -12.71
N PHE A 98 20.58 5.96 -11.82
CA PHE A 98 21.56 6.55 -10.92
C PHE A 98 21.08 6.48 -9.48
N LEU A 99 22.04 6.37 -8.55
CA LEU A 99 21.78 6.44 -7.12
C LEU A 99 22.77 7.41 -6.48
N ASP A 100 22.25 8.55 -6.03
CA ASP A 100 22.99 9.58 -5.29
C ASP A 100 22.71 9.45 -3.79
N VAL A 101 23.75 9.09 -3.04
CA VAL A 101 23.76 9.03 -1.57
C VAL A 101 24.66 10.10 -0.93
N SER A 102 25.12 11.08 -1.71
CA SER A 102 26.06 12.11 -1.25
C SER A 102 25.52 12.98 -0.11
N ARG A 103 24.19 13.11 -0.02
CA ARG A 103 23.48 13.87 1.02
C ARG A 103 23.05 13.03 2.22
N VAL A 104 23.60 11.83 2.35
CA VAL A 104 23.53 11.01 3.57
C VAL A 104 24.84 11.18 4.35
N GLY A 105 24.75 11.23 5.68
CA GLY A 105 25.86 11.64 6.56
C GLY A 105 26.94 10.59 6.85
N PHE A 106 26.84 9.36 6.34
CA PHE A 106 27.82 8.31 6.66
C PHE A 106 29.24 8.68 6.21
N THR A 107 30.24 8.30 7.01
CA THR A 107 31.65 8.57 6.70
C THR A 107 32.34 7.33 6.13
N ASP A 108 33.53 7.50 5.54
CA ASP A 108 34.33 6.37 5.04
C ASP A 108 34.74 5.43 6.18
N GLU A 109 34.95 5.96 7.40
CA GLU A 109 35.21 5.16 8.59
C GLU A 109 33.99 4.30 8.95
N PHE A 110 32.78 4.87 8.92
CA PHE A 110 31.55 4.10 9.16
C PHE A 110 31.34 3.00 8.11
N VAL A 111 31.63 3.29 6.84
CA VAL A 111 31.58 2.26 5.79
C VAL A 111 32.56 1.13 6.10
N SER A 112 33.78 1.45 6.52
CA SER A 112 34.80 0.47 6.88
C SER A 112 34.38 -0.38 8.10
N GLU A 113 33.68 0.22 9.07
CA GLU A 113 33.08 -0.48 10.23
C GLU A 113 31.95 -1.43 9.80
N MET A 114 31.13 -1.02 8.83
CA MET A 114 30.01 -1.81 8.32
C MET A 114 30.41 -2.88 7.32
N GLU A 115 31.62 -2.80 6.74
CA GLU A 115 32.12 -3.69 5.70
C GLU A 115 31.97 -5.19 6.07
N PRO A 116 32.35 -5.67 7.28
CA PRO A 116 32.17 -7.08 7.63
C PRO A 116 30.70 -7.52 7.63
N ARG A 117 29.78 -6.65 8.08
CA ARG A 117 28.33 -6.92 8.09
C ARG A 117 27.76 -6.94 6.68
N LEU A 118 28.22 -6.05 5.82
CA LEU A 118 27.84 -6.02 4.40
C LEU A 118 28.33 -7.28 3.66
N GLN A 119 29.57 -7.72 3.91
CA GLN A 119 30.07 -8.98 3.33
C GLN A 119 29.26 -10.20 3.80
N ALA A 120 28.85 -10.24 5.08
CA ALA A 120 27.94 -11.27 5.58
C ALA A 120 26.56 -11.20 4.90
N ALA A 121 26.01 -10.00 4.70
CA ALA A 121 24.75 -9.80 3.99
C ALA A 121 24.83 -10.24 2.52
N PHE A 122 25.92 -9.95 1.82
CA PHE A 122 26.13 -10.41 0.43
C PHE A 122 26.17 -11.94 0.35
N LYS A 123 26.89 -12.59 1.27
CA LYS A 123 26.90 -14.05 1.38
C LYS A 123 25.51 -14.61 1.65
N ALA A 124 24.74 -14.00 2.55
CA ALA A 124 23.37 -14.41 2.85
C ALA A 124 22.46 -14.31 1.60
N MET A 125 22.60 -13.24 0.82
CA MET A 125 21.88 -13.07 -0.45
C MET A 125 22.30 -14.08 -1.52
N GLU A 126 23.60 -14.42 -1.59
CA GLU A 126 24.10 -15.46 -2.49
C GLU A 126 23.52 -16.84 -2.14
N GLU A 127 23.52 -17.22 -0.86
CA GLU A 127 22.95 -18.50 -0.40
C GLU A 127 21.43 -18.55 -0.59
N LEU A 128 20.74 -17.42 -0.38
CA LEU A 128 19.32 -17.29 -0.71
C LEU A 128 19.05 -17.59 -2.19
N GLU A 129 19.81 -16.99 -3.11
CA GLU A 129 19.65 -17.24 -4.55
C GLU A 129 19.94 -18.69 -4.94
N LYS A 130 20.86 -19.36 -4.24
CA LYS A 130 21.14 -20.80 -4.42
C LYS A 130 20.05 -21.73 -3.88
N GLY A 131 19.03 -21.18 -3.21
CA GLY A 131 17.91 -21.95 -2.66
C GLY A 131 18.08 -22.39 -1.21
N ALA A 132 18.87 -21.68 -0.42
CA ALA A 132 18.89 -21.89 1.02
C ALA A 132 17.51 -21.59 1.63
N ILE A 133 17.24 -22.17 2.81
CA ILE A 133 16.06 -21.81 3.61
C ILE A 133 16.32 -20.45 4.25
N SER A 134 15.86 -19.38 3.58
CA SER A 134 15.98 -18.00 4.06
C SER A 134 14.76 -17.52 4.86
N ASN A 135 13.69 -18.31 4.88
CA ASN A 135 12.55 -18.12 5.77
C ASN A 135 12.51 -19.27 6.78
N PRO A 136 13.31 -19.22 7.86
CA PRO A 136 13.43 -20.31 8.82
C PRO A 136 12.13 -20.59 9.60
N ASP A 137 11.33 -19.58 9.91
CA ASP A 137 10.08 -19.73 10.67
C ASP A 137 9.02 -20.55 9.93
N GLU A 138 9.02 -20.50 8.60
CA GLU A 138 8.10 -21.29 7.77
C GLU A 138 8.79 -22.47 7.06
N GLY A 139 10.12 -22.63 7.23
CA GLY A 139 10.91 -23.66 6.55
C GLY A 139 10.93 -23.53 5.03
N ARG A 140 10.92 -22.29 4.50
CA ARG A 140 10.77 -22.01 3.06
C ARG A 140 12.01 -21.39 2.41
N MET A 141 12.21 -21.72 1.14
CA MET A 141 13.08 -20.97 0.24
C MET A 141 12.44 -19.61 -0.10
N VAL A 142 13.27 -18.70 -0.61
CA VAL A 142 12.84 -17.39 -1.10
C VAL A 142 13.39 -17.21 -2.52
N GLY A 143 12.52 -17.33 -3.52
CA GLY A 143 12.95 -17.55 -4.91
C GLY A 143 12.48 -16.51 -5.93
N HIS A 144 12.00 -15.34 -5.50
CA HIS A 144 11.46 -14.33 -6.43
C HIS A 144 12.48 -13.85 -7.49
N TYR A 145 13.79 -13.97 -7.22
CA TYR A 145 14.87 -13.74 -8.18
C TYR A 145 14.87 -14.73 -9.36
N TRP A 146 14.43 -15.97 -9.15
CA TRP A 146 14.35 -16.99 -10.20
C TRP A 146 13.25 -16.69 -11.21
N LEU A 147 12.23 -15.91 -10.82
CA LEU A 147 11.18 -15.46 -11.75
C LEU A 147 11.75 -14.60 -12.90
N ARG A 148 12.82 -13.86 -12.61
CA ARG A 148 13.51 -12.97 -13.56
C ARG A 148 14.66 -13.68 -14.28
N ASN A 149 15.23 -14.70 -13.65
CA ASN A 149 16.25 -15.58 -14.24
C ASN A 149 16.00 -17.05 -13.87
N PRO A 150 15.17 -17.78 -14.63
CA PRO A 150 14.84 -19.17 -14.32
C PRO A 150 16.06 -20.10 -14.31
N LYS A 151 17.16 -19.72 -14.96
CA LYS A 151 18.41 -20.49 -15.00
C LYS A 151 19.10 -20.59 -13.63
N LEU A 152 18.78 -19.69 -12.70
CA LEU A 152 19.29 -19.71 -11.33
C LEU A 152 18.46 -20.58 -10.39
N ALA A 153 17.32 -21.11 -10.85
CA ALA A 153 16.49 -21.94 -9.99
C ALA A 153 17.28 -23.19 -9.51
N PRO A 154 17.16 -23.60 -8.23
CA PRO A 154 17.96 -24.67 -7.63
C PRO A 154 17.78 -26.04 -8.29
N THR A 155 16.65 -26.24 -8.99
CA THR A 155 16.33 -27.50 -9.67
C THR A 155 15.79 -27.23 -11.07
N SER A 156 16.00 -28.18 -11.98
CA SER A 156 15.40 -28.14 -13.33
C SER A 156 13.88 -28.14 -13.29
N PHE A 157 13.27 -28.77 -12.28
CA PHE A 157 11.83 -28.76 -12.07
C PHE A 157 11.31 -27.35 -11.81
N LEU A 158 11.89 -26.62 -10.86
CA LEU A 158 11.50 -25.23 -10.55
C LEU A 158 11.70 -24.32 -11.76
N ARG A 159 12.84 -24.47 -12.46
CA ARG A 159 13.10 -23.75 -13.70
C ARG A 159 12.00 -23.95 -14.73
N LEU A 160 11.66 -25.21 -15.03
CA LEU A 160 10.61 -25.55 -16.00
C LEU A 160 9.23 -25.04 -15.55
N GLN A 161 8.92 -25.07 -14.25
CA GLN A 161 7.66 -24.50 -13.76
C GLN A 161 7.56 -22.99 -14.04
N ILE A 162 8.65 -22.24 -13.86
CA ILE A 162 8.68 -20.79 -14.13
C ILE A 162 8.56 -20.55 -15.64
N GLU A 163 9.38 -21.23 -16.46
CA GLU A 163 9.39 -21.09 -17.93
C GLU A 163 8.00 -21.42 -18.52
N ASN A 164 7.40 -22.55 -18.12
CA ASN A 164 6.07 -22.96 -18.59
C ASN A 164 4.97 -22.00 -18.14
N THR A 165 5.08 -21.43 -16.93
CA THR A 165 4.11 -20.45 -16.43
C THR A 165 4.16 -19.18 -17.27
N LEU A 166 5.36 -18.67 -17.57
CA LEU A 166 5.55 -17.48 -18.39
C LEU A 166 5.04 -17.70 -19.83
N GLU A 167 5.39 -18.83 -20.45
CA GLU A 167 4.89 -19.19 -21.79
C GLU A 167 3.36 -19.29 -21.82
N GLY A 168 2.78 -20.00 -20.85
CA GLY A 168 1.33 -20.16 -20.73
C GLY A 168 0.60 -18.83 -20.54
N LEU A 169 1.17 -17.92 -19.74
CA LEU A 169 0.64 -16.59 -19.46
C LEU A 169 0.70 -15.68 -20.70
N LEU A 170 1.84 -15.65 -21.40
CA LEU A 170 1.99 -14.90 -22.66
C LEU A 170 1.02 -15.40 -23.72
N LYS A 171 0.90 -16.72 -23.87
CA LYS A 171 -0.07 -17.31 -24.80
C LYS A 171 -1.50 -16.95 -24.42
N PHE A 172 -1.86 -17.04 -23.15
CA PHE A 172 -3.21 -16.74 -22.67
C PHE A 172 -3.57 -15.26 -22.87
N SER A 173 -2.68 -14.35 -22.47
CA SER A 173 -2.88 -12.90 -22.64
C SER A 173 -3.03 -12.53 -24.12
N ASN A 174 -2.19 -13.08 -25.01
CA ASN A 174 -2.32 -12.89 -26.45
C ASN A 174 -3.65 -13.45 -27.01
N ASP A 175 -4.05 -14.65 -26.58
CA ASP A 175 -5.31 -15.27 -26.98
C ASP A 175 -6.52 -14.41 -26.51
N VAL A 176 -6.45 -13.75 -25.35
CA VAL A 176 -7.47 -12.81 -24.85
C VAL A 176 -7.48 -11.49 -25.63
N VAL A 177 -6.32 -10.83 -25.77
CA VAL A 177 -6.18 -9.52 -26.42
C VAL A 177 -6.56 -9.60 -27.91
N SER A 178 -6.24 -10.70 -28.58
CA SER A 178 -6.62 -10.96 -29.98
C SER A 178 -8.10 -11.31 -30.17
N GLY A 179 -8.85 -11.56 -29.08
CA GLY A 179 -10.26 -11.96 -29.13
C GLY A 179 -10.50 -13.43 -29.48
N LYS A 180 -9.46 -14.27 -29.50
CA LYS A 180 -9.61 -15.73 -29.65
C LYS A 180 -10.27 -16.35 -28.42
N ILE A 181 -9.83 -15.94 -27.23
CA ILE A 181 -10.58 -16.12 -25.99
C ILE A 181 -11.43 -14.87 -25.81
N LYS A 182 -12.75 -15.05 -25.81
CA LYS A 182 -13.73 -13.96 -25.78
C LYS A 182 -14.85 -14.26 -24.79
N PRO A 183 -15.50 -13.23 -24.24
CA PRO A 183 -16.67 -13.42 -23.38
C PRO A 183 -17.80 -14.13 -24.14
N PRO A 184 -18.64 -14.95 -23.48
CA PRO A 184 -19.73 -15.68 -24.15
C PRO A 184 -20.75 -14.77 -24.83
N SER A 185 -21.11 -13.66 -24.17
CA SER A 185 -22.20 -12.78 -24.55
C SER A 185 -21.79 -11.34 -24.30
N SER A 186 -21.05 -10.72 -25.22
CA SER A 186 -20.71 -9.29 -25.14
C SER A 186 -20.98 -8.59 -26.47
N PRO A 187 -21.60 -7.40 -26.48
CA PRO A 187 -21.72 -6.56 -27.68
C PRO A 187 -20.36 -6.22 -28.31
N ALA A 188 -19.29 -6.16 -27.50
CA ALA A 188 -17.94 -5.85 -27.98
C ALA A 188 -17.26 -7.03 -28.68
N GLY A 189 -17.75 -8.26 -28.49
CA GLY A 189 -17.16 -9.48 -29.06
C GLY A 189 -15.77 -9.86 -28.53
N ARG A 190 -15.27 -9.13 -27.53
CA ARG A 190 -13.96 -9.32 -26.88
C ARG A 190 -14.01 -8.85 -25.42
N PHE A 191 -13.01 -9.22 -24.64
CA PHE A 191 -12.80 -8.62 -23.32
C PHE A 191 -12.30 -7.17 -23.47
N THR A 192 -12.82 -6.27 -22.64
CA THR A 192 -12.43 -4.83 -22.62
C THR A 192 -12.03 -4.36 -21.23
N GLN A 193 -12.35 -5.14 -20.19
CA GLN A 193 -12.11 -4.83 -18.80
C GLN A 193 -11.42 -6.01 -18.11
N VAL A 194 -10.57 -5.72 -17.13
CA VAL A 194 -10.07 -6.66 -16.12
C VAL A 194 -10.58 -6.20 -14.76
N LEU A 195 -11.17 -7.12 -14.00
CA LEU A 195 -11.45 -6.92 -12.58
C LEU A 195 -10.53 -7.84 -11.76
N SER A 196 -9.52 -7.24 -11.13
CA SER A 196 -8.58 -7.97 -10.27
C SER A 196 -9.09 -7.99 -8.83
N VAL A 197 -9.26 -9.17 -8.26
CA VAL A 197 -9.75 -9.40 -6.90
C VAL A 197 -8.63 -10.03 -6.07
N GLY A 198 -8.07 -9.28 -5.14
CA GLY A 198 -6.92 -9.68 -4.34
C GLY A 198 -6.51 -8.58 -3.37
N ILE A 199 -5.84 -8.91 -2.27
CA ILE A 199 -5.43 -7.95 -1.24
C ILE A 199 -3.91 -8.03 -0.97
N GLY A 200 -3.34 -6.92 -0.50
CA GLY A 200 -1.92 -6.84 -0.12
C GLY A 200 -1.03 -7.09 -1.34
N GLY A 201 -0.18 -8.12 -1.26
CA GLY A 201 0.78 -8.41 -2.33
C GLY A 201 0.12 -8.83 -3.65
N SER A 202 -1.11 -9.35 -3.55
CA SER A 202 -1.96 -9.69 -4.69
C SER A 202 -2.60 -8.49 -5.39
N ALA A 203 -2.40 -7.26 -4.88
CA ALA A 203 -3.02 -6.05 -5.45
C ALA A 203 -2.06 -4.86 -5.53
N LEU A 204 -1.21 -4.62 -4.54
CA LEU A 204 -0.38 -3.41 -4.49
C LEU A 204 0.67 -3.34 -5.59
N GLY A 205 1.31 -4.45 -5.93
CA GLY A 205 2.20 -4.55 -7.09
C GLY A 205 1.45 -4.30 -8.40
N PRO A 206 0.38 -5.07 -8.70
CA PRO A 206 -0.40 -4.88 -9.92
C PRO A 206 -1.00 -3.47 -10.05
N GLN A 207 -1.46 -2.86 -8.95
CA GLN A 207 -1.93 -1.47 -8.93
C GLN A 207 -0.82 -0.49 -9.30
N PHE A 208 0.37 -0.65 -8.70
CA PHE A 208 1.51 0.20 -9.00
C PHE A 208 1.92 0.09 -10.47
N VAL A 209 2.06 -1.12 -11.00
CA VAL A 209 2.47 -1.35 -12.39
C VAL A 209 1.42 -0.85 -13.38
N ALA A 210 0.13 -1.05 -13.10
CA ALA A 210 -0.94 -0.51 -13.92
C ALA A 210 -0.90 1.03 -14.00
N GLU A 211 -0.74 1.72 -12.86
CA GLU A 211 -0.64 3.19 -12.82
C GLU A 211 0.64 3.69 -13.49
N ALA A 212 1.76 2.97 -13.32
CA ALA A 212 3.05 3.40 -13.81
C ALA A 212 3.21 3.25 -15.33
N LEU A 213 2.59 2.23 -15.93
CA LEU A 213 2.96 1.75 -17.26
C LEU A 213 1.79 1.51 -18.21
N ALA A 214 0.54 1.50 -17.75
CA ALA A 214 -0.57 1.27 -18.67
C ALA A 214 -0.62 2.39 -19.73
N PRO A 215 -0.78 2.05 -21.02
CA PRO A 215 -0.98 3.07 -22.04
C PRO A 215 -2.31 3.78 -21.83
N ASP A 216 -2.47 4.99 -22.36
CA ASP A 216 -3.71 5.79 -22.24
C ASP A 216 -4.98 5.03 -22.69
N ASN A 217 -4.82 4.16 -23.68
CA ASN A 217 -5.87 3.31 -24.22
C ASN A 217 -5.43 1.84 -24.19
N PRO A 218 -5.46 1.19 -23.01
CA PRO A 218 -5.04 -0.20 -22.90
C PRO A 218 -6.04 -1.13 -23.60
N PRO A 219 -5.60 -2.29 -24.14
CA PRO A 219 -6.50 -3.28 -24.73
C PRO A 219 -7.61 -3.70 -23.76
N LEU A 220 -7.25 -3.94 -22.50
CA LEU A 220 -8.20 -4.11 -21.41
C LEU A 220 -7.89 -3.10 -20.29
N LYS A 221 -8.91 -2.37 -19.83
CA LYS A 221 -8.79 -1.46 -18.67
C LYS A 221 -8.91 -2.25 -17.38
N ILE A 222 -8.05 -2.00 -16.39
CA ILE A 222 -8.07 -2.73 -15.12
C ILE A 222 -8.74 -1.96 -14.00
N ARG A 223 -9.45 -2.68 -13.13
CA ARG A 223 -10.02 -2.23 -11.85
C ARG A 223 -9.68 -3.24 -10.75
N PHE A 224 -9.73 -2.80 -9.50
CA PHE A 224 -9.30 -3.60 -8.35
C PHE A 224 -10.39 -3.67 -7.28
N ILE A 225 -10.56 -4.86 -6.71
CA ILE A 225 -11.23 -5.10 -5.42
C ILE A 225 -10.17 -5.65 -4.47
N ASP A 226 -9.67 -4.79 -3.59
CA ASP A 226 -8.60 -5.10 -2.63
C ASP A 226 -9.00 -4.95 -1.16
N ASN A 227 -10.29 -4.71 -0.90
CA ASN A 227 -10.85 -4.56 0.44
C ASN A 227 -12.21 -5.27 0.53
N THR A 228 -12.63 -5.61 1.75
CA THR A 228 -13.94 -6.24 2.02
C THR A 228 -15.06 -5.22 2.28
N ASP A 229 -14.77 -3.92 2.18
CA ASP A 229 -15.76 -2.84 2.31
C ASP A 229 -16.85 -2.97 1.23
N PRO A 230 -18.12 -3.24 1.60
CA PRO A 230 -19.20 -3.43 0.66
C PRO A 230 -19.39 -2.25 -0.30
N ALA A 231 -19.27 -1.01 0.18
CA ALA A 231 -19.45 0.17 -0.67
C ALA A 231 -18.39 0.26 -1.77
N GLY A 232 -17.15 -0.15 -1.46
CA GLY A 232 -16.07 -0.23 -2.44
C GLY A 232 -16.32 -1.30 -3.50
N ILE A 233 -16.77 -2.49 -3.09
CA ILE A 233 -17.12 -3.58 -4.00
C ILE A 233 -18.29 -3.17 -4.91
N ASP A 234 -19.38 -2.68 -4.31
CA ASP A 234 -20.57 -2.22 -5.03
C ASP A 234 -20.23 -1.13 -6.03
N HIS A 235 -19.36 -0.18 -5.64
CA HIS A 235 -18.91 0.89 -6.54
C HIS A 235 -18.19 0.35 -7.77
N GLN A 236 -17.27 -0.61 -7.61
CA GLN A 236 -16.55 -1.20 -8.76
C GLN A 236 -17.50 -1.95 -9.69
N ILE A 237 -18.42 -2.74 -9.14
CA ILE A 237 -19.41 -3.49 -9.90
C ILE A 237 -20.35 -2.52 -10.65
N ALA A 238 -20.84 -1.48 -9.98
CA ALA A 238 -21.71 -0.48 -10.57
C ALA A 238 -21.02 0.34 -11.68
N GLN A 239 -19.74 0.68 -11.51
CA GLN A 239 -18.94 1.38 -12.52
C GLN A 239 -18.69 0.55 -13.78
N LEU A 240 -18.59 -0.78 -13.64
CA LEU A 240 -18.57 -1.68 -14.79
C LEU A 240 -19.94 -1.69 -15.48
N GLY A 241 -21.03 -1.80 -14.72
CA GLY A 241 -22.38 -1.80 -15.26
C GLY A 241 -22.53 -2.82 -16.42
N PRO A 242 -22.97 -2.40 -17.62
CA PRO A 242 -23.06 -3.29 -18.78
C PRO A 242 -21.73 -3.89 -19.24
N GLU A 243 -20.59 -3.25 -18.93
CA GLU A 243 -19.26 -3.76 -19.30
C GLU A 243 -18.88 -5.03 -18.54
N LEU A 244 -19.60 -5.40 -17.48
CA LEU A 244 -19.43 -6.66 -16.74
C LEU A 244 -19.45 -7.89 -17.68
N ALA A 245 -20.27 -7.83 -18.74
CA ALA A 245 -20.37 -8.87 -19.77
C ALA A 245 -19.09 -9.02 -20.63
N SER A 246 -18.21 -8.00 -20.64
CA SER A 246 -16.90 -7.98 -21.30
C SER A 246 -15.73 -7.92 -20.32
N THR A 247 -15.96 -8.22 -19.03
CA THR A 247 -14.93 -8.19 -17.99
C THR A 247 -14.30 -9.56 -17.80
N LEU A 248 -12.97 -9.64 -17.85
CA LEU A 248 -12.21 -10.79 -17.36
C LEU A 248 -11.94 -10.60 -15.86
N VAL A 249 -12.33 -11.56 -15.03
CA VAL A 249 -12.12 -11.49 -13.57
C VAL A 249 -10.89 -12.31 -13.20
N ILE A 250 -9.90 -11.69 -12.59
CA ILE A 250 -8.69 -12.36 -12.09
C ILE A 250 -8.78 -12.42 -10.58
N VAL A 251 -8.77 -13.61 -9.99
CA VAL A 251 -8.86 -13.82 -8.55
C VAL A 251 -7.53 -14.31 -8.03
N ILE A 252 -6.93 -13.56 -7.11
CA ILE A 252 -5.55 -13.76 -6.66
C ILE A 252 -5.50 -14.02 -5.16
N SER A 253 -5.26 -15.26 -4.77
CA SER A 253 -5.06 -15.65 -3.37
C SER A 253 -4.20 -16.90 -3.28
N LYS A 254 -3.06 -16.82 -2.58
CA LYS A 254 -2.13 -17.95 -2.40
C LYS A 254 -2.83 -19.17 -1.80
N SER A 255 -3.47 -19.01 -0.66
CA SER A 255 -4.18 -20.10 0.04
C SER A 255 -5.58 -20.38 -0.50
N GLY A 256 -6.15 -19.44 -1.27
CA GLY A 256 -7.55 -19.45 -1.68
C GLY A 256 -8.55 -19.19 -0.56
N GLY A 257 -8.08 -19.00 0.68
CA GLY A 257 -8.91 -18.80 1.88
C GLY A 257 -8.88 -17.37 2.43
N THR A 258 -8.17 -16.44 1.79
CA THR A 258 -8.10 -15.03 2.22
C THR A 258 -9.51 -14.43 2.28
N PRO A 259 -10.01 -14.02 3.46
CA PRO A 259 -11.40 -13.60 3.62
C PRO A 259 -11.81 -12.46 2.68
N GLU A 260 -10.98 -11.43 2.53
CA GLU A 260 -11.25 -10.25 1.70
C GLU A 260 -11.39 -10.64 0.23
N THR A 261 -10.41 -11.39 -0.31
CA THR A 261 -10.46 -11.92 -1.68
C THR A 261 -11.67 -12.82 -1.89
N ARG A 262 -11.97 -13.70 -0.93
CA ARG A 262 -13.11 -14.63 -1.02
C ARG A 262 -14.44 -13.88 -1.01
N ASN A 263 -14.59 -12.87 -0.16
CA ASN A 263 -15.80 -12.05 -0.11
C ASN A 263 -15.99 -11.29 -1.44
N GLY A 264 -14.93 -10.64 -1.94
CA GLY A 264 -14.95 -9.99 -3.24
C GLY A 264 -15.34 -10.95 -4.38
N LEU A 265 -14.78 -12.17 -4.39
CA LEU A 265 -15.18 -13.21 -5.35
C LEU A 265 -16.67 -13.54 -5.27
N LEU A 266 -17.21 -13.75 -4.06
CA LEU A 266 -18.62 -14.12 -3.89
C LEU A 266 -19.58 -13.00 -4.31
N GLU A 267 -19.26 -11.74 -4.01
CA GLU A 267 -20.03 -10.58 -4.44
C GLU A 267 -19.98 -10.40 -5.96
N VAL A 268 -18.80 -10.58 -6.58
CA VAL A 268 -18.69 -10.56 -8.05
C VAL A 268 -19.48 -11.71 -8.67
N GLN A 269 -19.40 -12.93 -8.13
CA GLN A 269 -20.19 -14.06 -8.60
C GLN A 269 -21.71 -13.81 -8.46
N LYS A 270 -22.15 -13.14 -7.39
CA LYS A 270 -23.53 -12.70 -7.22
C LYS A 270 -23.93 -11.72 -8.33
N ALA A 271 -23.14 -10.68 -8.58
CA ALA A 271 -23.42 -9.71 -9.65
C ALA A 271 -23.48 -10.38 -11.04
N PHE A 272 -22.61 -11.37 -11.30
CA PHE A 272 -22.68 -12.17 -12.52
C PHE A 272 -24.00 -12.94 -12.63
N ARG A 273 -24.46 -13.59 -11.55
CA ARG A 273 -25.75 -14.30 -11.55
C ARG A 273 -26.93 -13.35 -11.80
N GLU A 274 -26.96 -12.20 -11.14
CA GLU A 274 -28.00 -11.17 -11.31
C GLU A 274 -28.02 -10.60 -12.73
N ALA A 275 -26.86 -10.50 -13.39
CA ALA A 275 -26.74 -10.10 -14.78
C ALA A 275 -27.00 -11.24 -15.79
N GLY A 276 -27.30 -12.46 -15.34
CA GLY A 276 -27.47 -13.63 -16.21
C GLY A 276 -26.18 -14.10 -16.90
N LEU A 277 -25.01 -13.78 -16.34
CA LEU A 277 -23.69 -14.11 -16.86
C LEU A 277 -23.13 -15.39 -16.21
N ASN A 278 -22.24 -16.07 -16.93
CA ASN A 278 -21.54 -17.25 -16.43
C ASN A 278 -20.11 -16.88 -15.99
N PHE A 279 -19.88 -16.77 -14.68
CA PHE A 279 -18.58 -16.42 -14.10
C PHE A 279 -17.45 -17.33 -14.58
N ALA A 280 -17.66 -18.65 -14.65
CA ALA A 280 -16.60 -19.59 -15.04
C ALA A 280 -16.06 -19.34 -16.47
N LYS A 281 -16.85 -18.68 -17.33
CA LYS A 281 -16.40 -18.30 -18.68
C LYS A 281 -15.67 -16.96 -18.75
N GLN A 282 -15.47 -16.31 -17.61
CA GLN A 282 -14.80 -15.02 -17.48
C GLN A 282 -13.83 -14.98 -16.29
N GLY A 283 -13.76 -16.02 -15.47
CA GLY A 283 -12.89 -16.13 -14.31
C GLY A 283 -11.53 -16.76 -14.62
N VAL A 284 -10.48 -16.25 -13.97
CA VAL A 284 -9.11 -16.75 -13.94
C VAL A 284 -8.64 -16.80 -12.49
N ALA A 285 -7.96 -17.88 -12.09
CA ALA A 285 -7.38 -18.00 -10.77
C ALA A 285 -5.85 -17.88 -10.82
N ILE A 286 -5.28 -17.09 -9.90
CA ILE A 286 -3.83 -17.09 -9.60
C ILE A 286 -3.67 -17.53 -8.15
N THR A 287 -3.17 -18.73 -7.94
CA THR A 287 -3.22 -19.38 -6.62
C THR A 287 -2.24 -20.54 -6.51
N GLN A 288 -1.98 -21.01 -5.30
CA GLN A 288 -1.19 -22.21 -5.09
C GLN A 288 -1.94 -23.44 -5.61
N GLU A 289 -1.24 -24.35 -6.29
CA GLU A 289 -1.83 -25.60 -6.76
C GLU A 289 -2.41 -26.41 -5.60
N GLY A 290 -3.63 -26.95 -5.78
CA GLY A 290 -4.35 -27.70 -4.75
C GLY A 290 -4.98 -26.85 -3.64
N SER A 291 -4.87 -25.51 -3.70
CA SER A 291 -5.55 -24.61 -2.77
C SER A 291 -7.08 -24.67 -2.90
N LEU A 292 -7.79 -24.00 -1.98
CA LEU A 292 -9.25 -23.89 -2.08
C LEU A 292 -9.69 -23.25 -3.41
N LEU A 293 -9.06 -22.13 -3.78
CA LEU A 293 -9.37 -21.39 -5.01
C LEU A 293 -8.99 -22.20 -6.26
N ASP A 294 -7.89 -22.95 -6.22
CA ASP A 294 -7.45 -23.79 -7.33
C ASP A 294 -8.47 -24.89 -7.62
N ASN A 295 -8.94 -25.56 -6.57
CA ASN A 295 -9.95 -26.59 -6.65
C ASN A 295 -11.29 -26.02 -7.12
N THR A 296 -11.73 -24.87 -6.59
CA THR A 296 -12.93 -24.18 -7.05
C THR A 296 -12.85 -23.89 -8.54
N ALA A 297 -11.77 -23.23 -9.00
CA ALA A 297 -11.59 -22.86 -10.40
C ALA A 297 -11.54 -24.08 -11.32
N ARG A 298 -10.93 -25.18 -10.87
CA ARG A 298 -10.86 -26.44 -11.62
C ARG A 298 -12.22 -27.13 -11.71
N ILE A 299 -12.96 -27.22 -10.60
CA ILE A 299 -14.27 -27.89 -10.54
C ILE A 299 -15.31 -27.12 -11.33
N GLU A 300 -15.32 -25.80 -11.22
CA GLU A 300 -16.27 -24.93 -11.95
C GLU A 300 -15.87 -24.70 -13.41
N GLY A 301 -14.65 -25.06 -13.80
CA GLY A 301 -14.17 -24.97 -15.19
C GLY A 301 -13.90 -23.52 -15.63
N TRP A 302 -13.16 -22.78 -14.80
CA TRP A 302 -12.71 -21.41 -15.10
C TRP A 302 -11.77 -21.38 -16.32
N LEU A 303 -11.62 -20.20 -16.95
CA LEU A 303 -10.87 -20.06 -18.21
C LEU A 303 -9.40 -20.49 -18.09
N ALA A 304 -8.76 -20.12 -16.98
CA ALA A 304 -7.36 -20.43 -16.73
C ALA A 304 -7.04 -20.44 -15.24
N ARG A 305 -5.96 -21.14 -14.90
CA ARG A 305 -5.34 -21.18 -13.57
C ARG A 305 -3.84 -21.00 -13.74
N PHE A 306 -3.24 -20.11 -12.95
CA PHE A 306 -1.80 -19.88 -12.92
C PHE A 306 -1.26 -20.09 -11.51
N PRO A 307 -0.07 -20.71 -11.36
CA PRO A 307 0.47 -21.05 -10.06
C PRO A 307 0.99 -19.81 -9.33
N MET A 308 0.76 -19.78 -8.02
CA MET A 308 1.51 -18.97 -7.06
C MET A 308 2.34 -19.91 -6.19
N PHE A 309 3.66 -19.80 -6.29
CA PHE A 309 4.58 -20.73 -5.61
C PHE A 309 4.72 -20.41 -4.11
N ASP A 310 5.01 -21.44 -3.31
CA ASP A 310 5.21 -21.30 -1.86
C ASP A 310 6.43 -20.45 -1.51
N TRP A 311 7.50 -20.53 -2.29
CA TRP A 311 8.74 -19.73 -2.19
C TRP A 311 8.64 -18.30 -2.75
N VAL A 312 7.48 -17.91 -3.29
CA VAL A 312 7.18 -16.51 -3.66
C VAL A 312 6.36 -15.87 -2.54
N GLY A 313 6.93 -14.87 -1.89
CA GLY A 313 6.24 -14.05 -0.89
C GLY A 313 5.20 -13.14 -1.56
N GLY A 314 4.10 -12.82 -0.86
CA GLY A 314 3.05 -11.96 -1.43
C GLY A 314 3.60 -10.61 -1.89
N ARG A 315 4.35 -9.93 -1.01
CA ARG A 315 4.96 -8.61 -1.30
C ARG A 315 6.11 -8.62 -2.32
N THR A 316 6.56 -9.80 -2.74
CA THR A 316 7.58 -10.00 -3.80
C THR A 316 7.05 -10.79 -5.00
N SER A 317 5.72 -10.79 -5.17
CA SER A 317 5.05 -11.59 -6.21
C SER A 317 4.80 -10.86 -7.52
N GLU A 318 5.18 -9.58 -7.64
CA GLU A 318 4.90 -8.76 -8.83
C GLU A 318 5.47 -9.38 -10.12
N MET A 319 6.66 -9.97 -10.05
CA MET A 319 7.30 -10.64 -11.19
C MET A 319 6.82 -12.09 -11.40
N SER A 320 5.74 -12.51 -10.75
CA SER A 320 5.08 -13.79 -10.97
C SER A 320 3.81 -13.60 -11.80
N ALA A 321 3.00 -14.66 -11.96
CA ALA A 321 1.70 -14.55 -12.60
C ALA A 321 0.80 -13.46 -11.96
N VAL A 322 0.99 -13.16 -10.66
CA VAL A 322 0.26 -12.12 -9.91
C VAL A 322 0.31 -10.76 -10.60
N GLY A 323 1.49 -10.27 -10.97
CA GLY A 323 1.66 -8.97 -11.64
C GLY A 323 1.77 -9.07 -13.16
N LEU A 324 2.42 -10.11 -13.68
CA LEU A 324 2.68 -10.23 -15.11
C LEU A 324 1.40 -10.47 -15.93
N LEU A 325 0.41 -11.22 -15.42
CA LEU A 325 -0.82 -11.47 -16.17
C LEU A 325 -1.65 -10.18 -16.34
N PRO A 326 -2.01 -9.44 -15.28
CA PRO A 326 -2.75 -8.20 -15.45
C PRO A 326 -1.97 -7.18 -16.30
N ALA A 327 -0.65 -7.07 -16.13
CA ALA A 327 0.17 -6.18 -16.94
C ALA A 327 0.11 -6.52 -18.45
N ALA A 328 0.30 -7.80 -18.81
CA ALA A 328 0.25 -8.25 -20.21
C ALA A 328 -1.14 -8.00 -20.84
N LEU A 329 -2.23 -8.16 -20.09
CA LEU A 329 -3.59 -7.89 -20.56
C LEU A 329 -3.85 -6.40 -20.84
N GLN A 330 -3.12 -5.50 -20.16
CA GLN A 330 -3.12 -4.06 -20.45
C GLN A 330 -2.19 -3.67 -21.60
N GLY A 331 -1.46 -4.62 -22.20
CA GLY A 331 -0.50 -4.36 -23.27
C GLY A 331 0.85 -3.83 -22.77
N ILE A 332 1.16 -4.00 -21.49
CA ILE A 332 2.48 -3.65 -20.93
C ILE A 332 3.48 -4.74 -21.35
N ASP A 333 4.68 -4.32 -21.75
CA ASP A 333 5.77 -5.23 -22.10
C ASP A 333 6.39 -5.86 -20.85
N ILE A 334 5.87 -7.04 -20.49
CA ILE A 334 6.30 -7.78 -19.30
C ILE A 334 7.68 -8.42 -19.45
N GLU A 335 8.14 -8.67 -20.68
CA GLU A 335 9.50 -9.21 -20.91
C GLU A 335 10.55 -8.14 -20.62
N GLU A 336 10.27 -6.88 -20.98
CA GLU A 336 11.11 -5.75 -20.61
C GLU A 336 11.10 -5.48 -19.10
N MET A 337 9.98 -5.67 -18.39
CA MET A 337 9.96 -5.62 -16.91
C MET A 337 10.89 -6.67 -16.31
N LEU A 338 10.78 -7.92 -16.74
CA LEU A 338 11.64 -9.01 -16.26
C LEU A 338 13.11 -8.74 -16.58
N THR A 339 13.40 -8.22 -17.78
CA THR A 339 14.76 -7.86 -18.20
C THR A 339 15.35 -6.75 -17.33
N GLY A 340 14.58 -5.70 -17.05
CA GLY A 340 15.06 -4.63 -16.17
C GLY A 340 15.34 -5.10 -14.75
N ALA A 341 14.50 -5.99 -14.24
CA ALA A 341 14.67 -6.59 -12.93
C ALA A 341 15.88 -7.54 -12.88
N LEU A 342 16.08 -8.36 -13.92
CA LEU A 342 17.26 -9.21 -14.12
C LEU A 342 18.56 -8.41 -14.08
N LEU A 343 18.65 -7.33 -14.86
CA LEU A 343 19.85 -6.49 -14.93
C LEU A 343 20.17 -5.86 -13.57
N MET A 344 19.14 -5.42 -12.84
CA MET A 344 19.33 -4.90 -11.48
C MET A 344 19.77 -5.99 -10.50
N ASP A 345 19.23 -7.21 -10.61
CA ASP A 345 19.70 -8.34 -9.80
C ASP A 345 21.17 -8.66 -10.08
N GLU A 346 21.60 -8.63 -11.35
CA GLU A 346 23.01 -8.78 -11.73
C GLU A 346 23.90 -7.68 -11.13
N ALA A 347 23.47 -6.42 -11.22
CA ALA A 347 24.19 -5.30 -10.64
C ALA A 347 24.36 -5.43 -9.12
N ASN A 348 23.38 -6.02 -8.44
CA ASN A 348 23.39 -6.21 -6.99
C ASN A 348 24.20 -7.42 -6.52
N ARG A 349 24.78 -8.23 -7.41
CA ARG A 349 25.67 -9.35 -7.03
C ARG A 349 27.10 -8.93 -6.75
N THR A 350 27.48 -7.70 -7.08
CA THR A 350 28.82 -7.20 -6.72
C THR A 350 28.94 -7.05 -5.20
N THR A 351 30.06 -7.50 -4.65
CA THR A 351 30.36 -7.39 -3.20
C THR A 351 31.08 -6.09 -2.85
N VAL A 352 31.32 -5.21 -3.83
CA VAL A 352 31.91 -3.89 -3.61
C VAL A 352 30.79 -2.90 -3.32
N VAL A 353 30.71 -2.41 -2.08
CA VAL A 353 29.62 -1.54 -1.58
C VAL A 353 29.34 -0.37 -2.51
N LYS A 354 30.38 0.37 -2.94
CA LYS A 354 30.24 1.52 -3.86
C LYS A 354 29.63 1.19 -5.22
N ASN A 355 29.75 -0.07 -5.65
CA ASN A 355 29.24 -0.54 -6.94
C ASN A 355 27.92 -1.31 -6.80
N ASN A 356 27.39 -1.47 -5.58
CA ASN A 356 26.16 -2.21 -5.31
C ASN A 356 25.04 -1.24 -4.92
N PRO A 357 24.05 -0.97 -5.79
CA PRO A 357 23.03 0.05 -5.52
C PRO A 357 22.10 -0.35 -4.36
N ALA A 358 21.76 -1.62 -4.21
CA ALA A 358 20.96 -2.08 -3.08
C ALA A 358 21.73 -1.97 -1.74
N ALA A 359 23.04 -2.24 -1.75
CA ALA A 359 23.89 -2.05 -0.56
C ALA A 359 23.99 -0.59 -0.16
N LEU A 360 24.12 0.33 -1.12
CA LEU A 360 24.12 1.77 -0.87
C LEU A 360 22.80 2.26 -0.26
N LEU A 361 21.66 1.74 -0.75
CA LEU A 361 20.35 2.01 -0.14
C LEU A 361 20.29 1.47 1.30
N ALA A 362 20.60 0.19 1.50
CA ALA A 362 20.54 -0.45 2.81
C ALA A 362 21.47 0.22 3.84
N LEU A 363 22.69 0.58 3.44
CA LEU A 363 23.64 1.32 4.27
C LEU A 363 23.11 2.71 4.63
N SER A 364 22.50 3.40 3.66
CA SER A 364 21.91 4.73 3.89
C SER A 364 20.72 4.66 4.83
N TRP A 365 19.85 3.65 4.69
CA TRP A 365 18.75 3.40 5.62
C TRP A 365 19.28 3.12 7.01
N TYR A 366 20.26 2.23 7.14
CA TYR A 366 20.85 1.87 8.43
C TYR A 366 21.44 3.10 9.12
N TRP A 367 22.20 3.91 8.39
CA TRP A 367 22.75 5.16 8.93
C TRP A 367 21.67 6.16 9.36
N ALA A 368 20.66 6.37 8.51
CA ALA A 368 19.63 7.37 8.75
C ALA A 368 18.72 6.98 9.93
N SER A 369 18.45 5.68 10.12
CA SER A 369 17.56 5.12 11.15
C SER A 369 18.29 4.55 12.38
N ASP A 370 19.60 4.80 12.51
CA ASP A 370 20.46 4.26 13.57
C ASP A 370 20.46 2.72 13.67
N GLY A 371 20.11 2.03 12.58
CA GLY A 371 19.94 0.58 12.55
C GLY A 371 18.77 0.06 13.40
N LEU A 372 17.94 0.95 13.95
CA LEU A 372 16.87 0.64 14.90
C LEU A 372 15.52 1.25 14.49
N GLY A 373 15.41 1.83 13.29
CA GLY A 373 14.16 2.43 12.83
C GLY A 373 13.86 3.80 13.45
N SER A 374 14.87 4.53 13.93
CA SER A 374 14.69 5.82 14.64
C SER A 374 14.11 6.93 13.76
N LYS A 375 14.15 6.77 12.44
CA LYS A 375 13.59 7.69 11.46
C LYS A 375 12.73 6.94 10.44
N ASP A 376 11.65 7.61 10.02
CA ASP A 376 10.79 7.17 8.94
C ASP A 376 11.42 7.48 7.56
N MET A 377 11.13 6.64 6.57
CA MET A 377 11.50 6.87 5.19
C MET A 377 10.35 7.54 4.44
N VAL A 378 10.60 8.74 3.88
CA VAL A 378 9.64 9.42 3.01
C VAL A 378 10.03 9.24 1.55
N VAL A 379 9.19 8.59 0.76
CA VAL A 379 9.44 8.36 -0.68
C VAL A 379 8.69 9.40 -1.50
N LEU A 380 9.41 10.23 -2.25
CA LEU A 380 8.86 11.34 -3.03
C LEU A 380 9.19 11.20 -4.51
N PRO A 381 8.35 10.52 -5.30
CA PRO A 381 8.45 10.56 -6.75
C PRO A 381 8.04 11.92 -7.30
N TYR A 382 8.84 12.46 -8.22
CA TYR A 382 8.51 13.63 -9.03
C TYR A 382 8.06 13.18 -10.42
N LYS A 383 7.06 12.31 -10.44
CA LYS A 383 6.40 11.81 -11.64
C LYS A 383 5.04 11.25 -11.24
N ASP A 384 3.99 11.70 -11.91
CA ASP A 384 2.61 11.32 -11.58
C ASP A 384 2.36 9.81 -11.71
N SER A 385 2.91 9.17 -12.74
CA SER A 385 2.75 7.72 -12.95
C SER A 385 3.39 6.87 -11.84
N LEU A 386 4.31 7.43 -11.04
CA LEU A 386 4.94 6.73 -9.91
C LEU A 386 4.23 6.99 -8.57
N LEU A 387 3.04 7.60 -8.58
CA LEU A 387 2.23 7.93 -7.39
C LEU A 387 2.09 6.74 -6.43
N LEU A 388 1.83 5.55 -6.96
CA LEU A 388 1.60 4.35 -6.13
C LEU A 388 2.89 3.65 -5.67
N PHE A 389 4.07 4.15 -6.06
CA PHE A 389 5.34 3.52 -5.69
C PHE A 389 5.58 3.54 -4.19
N SER A 390 5.27 4.64 -3.49
CA SER A 390 5.37 4.71 -2.03
C SER A 390 4.44 3.70 -1.35
N ARG A 391 3.21 3.53 -1.87
CA ARG A 391 2.22 2.57 -1.34
C ARG A 391 2.65 1.12 -1.57
N TYR A 392 3.28 0.82 -2.71
CA TYR A 392 3.91 -0.47 -2.95
C TYR A 392 5.07 -0.72 -1.95
N LEU A 393 5.94 0.27 -1.76
CA LEU A 393 7.08 0.18 -0.83
C LEU A 393 6.66 0.09 0.64
N GLN A 394 5.50 0.65 1.03
CA GLN A 394 4.94 0.45 2.37
C GLN A 394 4.82 -1.03 2.69
N GLN A 395 4.22 -1.81 1.79
CA GLN A 395 4.12 -3.24 2.02
C GLN A 395 5.49 -3.92 1.94
N LEU A 396 6.26 -3.67 0.87
CA LEU A 396 7.54 -4.34 0.67
C LEU A 396 8.49 -4.12 1.85
N VAL A 397 8.61 -2.90 2.35
CA VAL A 397 9.54 -2.55 3.44
C VAL A 397 8.92 -2.85 4.79
N MET A 398 7.74 -2.33 5.12
CA MET A 398 7.22 -2.39 6.50
C MET A 398 6.82 -3.80 6.90
N GLU A 399 6.24 -4.59 5.99
CA GLU A 399 5.89 -5.99 6.27
C GLU A 399 7.13 -6.89 6.32
N SER A 400 8.20 -6.56 5.59
CA SER A 400 9.47 -7.29 5.65
C SER A 400 10.30 -6.94 6.89
N ILE A 401 10.37 -5.67 7.27
CA ILE A 401 11.29 -5.17 8.29
C ILE A 401 10.66 -5.05 9.68
N GLY A 402 9.34 -4.80 9.75
CA GLY A 402 8.60 -4.64 11.00
C GLY A 402 8.52 -5.95 11.78
N LYS A 403 9.45 -6.20 12.71
CA LYS A 403 9.61 -7.50 13.40
C LYS A 403 9.87 -7.35 14.89
N GLU A 404 9.13 -8.12 15.68
CA GLU A 404 9.29 -8.13 17.14
C GLU A 404 10.60 -8.79 17.57
N PHE A 405 10.99 -9.88 16.90
CA PHE A 405 12.16 -10.70 17.24
C PHE A 405 13.18 -10.73 16.10
N ASP A 406 14.46 -10.85 16.45
CA ASP A 406 15.56 -11.12 15.54
C ASP A 406 15.73 -12.64 15.31
N LEU A 407 16.68 -13.03 14.46
CA LEU A 407 16.96 -14.44 14.13
C LEU A 407 17.56 -15.24 15.29
N ASP A 408 18.09 -14.55 16.31
CA ASP A 408 18.62 -15.16 17.54
C ASP A 408 17.54 -15.29 18.63
N GLY A 409 16.31 -14.81 18.37
CA GLY A 409 15.18 -14.84 19.30
C GLY A 409 15.14 -13.69 20.29
N ASN A 410 16.00 -12.67 20.15
CA ASN A 410 15.97 -11.48 20.99
C ASN A 410 14.84 -10.55 20.55
N ARG A 411 14.20 -9.90 21.52
CA ARG A 411 13.16 -8.89 21.24
C ARG A 411 13.81 -7.58 20.81
N VAL A 412 13.66 -7.22 19.54
CA VAL A 412 14.27 -6.02 18.93
C VAL A 412 13.25 -4.94 18.55
N ASN A 413 11.99 -5.31 18.27
CA ASN A 413 10.95 -4.39 17.76
C ASN A 413 11.44 -3.52 16.59
N GLN A 414 12.09 -4.16 15.62
CA GLN A 414 12.65 -3.51 14.45
C GLN A 414 11.54 -2.98 13.53
N GLY A 415 11.85 -1.92 12.77
CA GLY A 415 10.95 -1.37 11.76
C GLY A 415 11.62 -0.30 10.89
N LEU A 416 11.01 -0.02 9.75
CA LEU A 416 11.32 1.15 8.93
C LEU A 416 10.00 1.63 8.31
N THR A 417 9.38 2.62 8.95
CA THR A 417 8.11 3.17 8.48
C THR A 417 8.30 3.84 7.13
N VAL A 418 7.40 3.58 6.20
CA VAL A 418 7.39 4.21 4.88
C VAL A 418 6.11 5.02 4.71
N TYR A 419 6.25 6.25 4.23
CA TYR A 419 5.11 6.99 3.68
C TYR A 419 5.59 7.89 2.56
N GLY A 420 4.65 8.47 1.83
CA GLY A 420 4.96 9.32 0.69
C GLY A 420 3.80 9.38 -0.28
N ASN A 421 3.81 10.40 -1.12
CA ASN A 421 2.82 10.60 -2.17
C ASN A 421 3.54 11.05 -3.45
N LYS A 422 3.57 12.34 -3.80
CA LYS A 422 4.31 12.82 -4.98
C LYS A 422 4.70 14.30 -4.90
N GLY A 423 5.83 14.62 -5.51
CA GLY A 423 6.24 15.98 -5.82
C GLY A 423 5.66 16.44 -7.17
N SER A 424 5.33 17.73 -7.34
CA SER A 424 5.44 18.83 -6.37
C SER A 424 4.24 18.97 -5.43
N THR A 425 3.17 18.18 -5.59
CA THR A 425 1.92 18.29 -4.81
C THR A 425 2.18 18.38 -3.31
N ASP A 426 3.06 17.53 -2.77
CA ASP A 426 3.30 17.48 -1.32
C ASP A 426 4.08 18.68 -0.77
N GLN A 427 4.69 19.51 -1.62
CA GLN A 427 5.24 20.81 -1.22
C GLN A 427 4.16 21.69 -0.58
N HIS A 428 2.90 21.47 -0.97
CA HIS A 428 1.72 22.14 -0.43
C HIS A 428 0.97 21.31 0.62
N ALA A 429 1.57 20.22 1.11
CA ALA A 429 1.01 19.38 2.16
C ALA A 429 2.00 19.26 3.33
N TYR A 430 2.87 18.24 3.33
CA TYR A 430 3.68 17.87 4.49
C TYR A 430 5.18 18.16 4.35
N ILE A 431 5.65 18.75 3.24
CA ILE A 431 7.06 19.20 3.13
C ILE A 431 7.43 20.22 4.22
N GLN A 432 6.47 21.00 4.72
CA GLN A 432 6.68 21.88 5.88
C GLN A 432 7.15 21.09 7.12
N GLN A 433 6.52 19.95 7.42
CA GLN A 433 6.96 19.02 8.46
C GLN A 433 8.35 18.47 8.13
N LEU A 434 8.60 18.10 6.87
CA LEU A 434 9.90 17.57 6.46
C LEU A 434 11.04 18.58 6.57
N ARG A 435 10.73 19.87 6.56
CA ARG A 435 11.74 20.93 6.61
C ARG A 435 11.96 21.46 8.02
N GLU A 436 10.90 21.82 8.71
CA GLU A 436 10.96 22.55 10.00
C GLU A 436 10.44 21.74 11.19
N GLY A 437 9.76 20.61 10.95
CA GLY A 437 9.22 19.75 11.99
C GLY A 437 10.27 18.89 12.69
N VAL A 438 9.79 17.98 13.54
CA VAL A 438 10.60 17.00 14.27
C VAL A 438 11.53 16.24 13.31
N HIS A 439 12.77 15.99 13.70
CA HIS A 439 13.75 15.29 12.84
C HIS A 439 13.67 13.76 12.96
N ASN A 440 12.49 13.23 12.65
CA ASN A 440 12.19 11.80 12.68
C ASN A 440 12.05 11.17 11.29
N PHE A 441 12.66 11.74 10.26
CA PHE A 441 12.59 11.20 8.89
C PHE A 441 13.86 11.45 8.08
N PHE A 442 14.01 10.69 7.00
CA PHE A 442 14.88 10.98 5.86
C PHE A 442 14.09 10.82 4.56
N VAL A 443 14.56 11.45 3.48
CA VAL A 443 13.81 11.49 2.21
C VAL A 443 14.51 10.68 1.12
N THR A 444 13.76 9.87 0.38
CA THR A 444 14.20 9.27 -0.88
C THR A 444 13.42 9.91 -2.03
N PHE A 445 14.11 10.70 -2.85
CA PHE A 445 13.56 11.26 -4.08
C PHE A 445 13.61 10.23 -5.20
N ILE A 446 12.54 10.12 -5.99
CA ILE A 446 12.56 9.41 -7.27
C ILE A 446 12.50 10.47 -8.38
N GLU A 447 13.62 10.63 -9.09
CA GLU A 447 13.79 11.57 -10.20
C GLU A 447 13.63 10.85 -11.54
N VAL A 448 12.93 11.48 -12.48
CA VAL A 448 12.77 10.99 -13.85
C VAL A 448 13.32 12.06 -14.79
N LEU A 449 14.35 11.72 -15.58
CA LEU A 449 15.04 12.72 -16.41
C LEU A 449 14.27 13.11 -17.67
N ARG A 450 13.48 12.19 -18.22
CA ARG A 450 12.65 12.44 -19.40
C ARG A 450 11.23 12.76 -18.99
N ASP A 451 10.84 14.01 -19.19
CA ASP A 451 9.49 14.47 -18.87
C ASP A 451 8.44 13.92 -19.84
N ARG A 452 8.78 13.90 -21.13
CA ARG A 452 7.89 13.51 -22.25
C ARG A 452 8.66 12.75 -23.34
N PRO A 453 7.94 12.01 -24.21
CA PRO A 453 8.54 11.48 -25.43
C PRO A 453 9.17 12.61 -26.28
N PRO A 454 10.30 12.34 -26.96
CA PRO A 454 10.95 13.34 -27.81
C PRO A 454 10.00 14.00 -28.80
N GLY A 455 10.16 15.31 -29.03
CA GLY A 455 9.33 16.08 -29.98
C GLY A 455 7.99 16.56 -29.42
N HIS A 456 7.71 16.34 -28.13
CA HIS A 456 6.50 16.80 -27.43
C HIS A 456 6.80 17.92 -26.42
N ASP A 457 7.93 18.60 -26.61
CA ASP A 457 8.37 19.71 -25.78
C ASP A 457 7.47 20.91 -26.06
N TRP A 458 6.76 21.36 -25.03
CA TRP A 458 5.96 22.57 -25.08
C TRP A 458 6.51 23.54 -24.05
N GLU A 459 6.94 24.69 -24.54
CA GLU A 459 7.42 25.79 -23.72
C GLU A 459 6.20 26.52 -23.11
N LEU A 460 6.22 26.64 -21.78
CA LEU A 460 5.31 27.50 -21.03
C LEU A 460 5.68 28.97 -21.25
N GLU A 461 6.98 29.24 -21.23
CA GLU A 461 7.63 30.53 -21.39
C GLU A 461 8.95 30.31 -22.17
N PRO A 462 9.54 31.35 -22.79
CA PRO A 462 10.73 31.17 -23.63
C PRO A 462 11.84 30.39 -22.92
N GLY A 463 12.14 29.19 -23.44
CA GLY A 463 13.18 28.29 -22.92
C GLY A 463 12.83 27.55 -21.62
N VAL A 464 11.56 27.50 -21.21
CA VAL A 464 11.11 26.80 -19.99
C VAL A 464 9.88 25.93 -20.26
N THR A 465 9.98 24.65 -19.92
CA THR A 465 8.91 23.67 -20.02
C THR A 465 8.27 23.38 -18.66
N CYS A 466 7.13 22.66 -18.63
CA CYS A 466 6.61 22.11 -17.37
C CYS A 466 7.61 21.17 -16.69
N GLY A 467 8.41 20.45 -17.47
CA GLY A 467 9.46 19.56 -16.98
C GLY A 467 10.54 20.30 -16.21
N ASP A 468 10.99 21.43 -16.75
CA ASP A 468 11.98 22.30 -16.09
C ASP A 468 11.48 22.81 -14.74
N TYR A 469 10.19 23.18 -14.63
CA TYR A 469 9.59 23.52 -13.34
C TYR A 469 9.59 22.33 -12.38
N LEU A 470 9.20 21.14 -12.84
CA LEU A 470 9.16 19.94 -12.00
C LEU A 470 10.56 19.57 -11.49
N PHE A 471 11.56 19.62 -12.36
CA PHE A 471 12.97 19.47 -12.02
C PHE A 471 13.41 20.53 -11.01
N GLY A 472 13.15 21.81 -11.26
CA GLY A 472 13.48 22.90 -10.35
C GLY A 472 12.83 22.73 -8.97
N MET A 473 11.60 22.24 -8.92
CA MET A 473 10.86 21.94 -7.69
C MET A 473 11.48 20.77 -6.91
N LEU A 474 11.94 19.71 -7.58
CA LEU A 474 12.68 18.61 -6.96
C LEU A 474 13.98 19.13 -6.36
N GLN A 475 14.80 19.78 -7.18
CA GLN A 475 16.13 20.24 -6.80
C GLN A 475 16.07 21.31 -5.70
N GLY A 476 15.06 22.20 -5.76
CA GLY A 476 14.77 23.19 -4.74
C GLY A 476 14.38 22.55 -3.40
N THR A 477 13.48 21.57 -3.42
CA THR A 477 13.09 20.83 -2.20
C THR A 477 14.27 20.09 -1.60
N ARG A 478 15.03 19.35 -2.42
CA ARG A 478 16.23 18.63 -1.99
C ARG A 478 17.25 19.57 -1.34
N SER A 479 17.48 20.74 -1.94
CA SER A 479 18.41 21.75 -1.42
C SER A 479 17.91 22.38 -0.12
N ALA A 480 16.61 22.69 -0.02
CA ALA A 480 16.01 23.26 1.18
C ALA A 480 16.06 22.30 2.37
N LEU A 481 15.79 21.01 2.13
CA LEU A 481 15.94 19.95 3.13
C LEU A 481 17.40 19.82 3.56
N TYR A 482 18.33 19.75 2.60
CA TYR A 482 19.75 19.66 2.90
C TYR A 482 20.28 20.84 3.70
N GLY A 483 19.79 22.06 3.42
CA GLY A 483 20.10 23.27 4.18
C GLY A 483 19.70 23.19 5.66
N ASN A 484 18.62 22.45 5.96
CA ASN A 484 18.11 22.20 7.31
C ASN A 484 18.62 20.88 7.93
N ASP A 485 19.78 20.40 7.49
CA ASP A 485 20.41 19.16 7.98
C ASP A 485 19.55 17.90 7.82
N ARG A 486 18.65 17.88 6.83
CA ARG A 486 17.83 16.72 6.51
C ARG A 486 18.52 15.87 5.46
N GLU A 487 18.67 14.60 5.77
CA GLU A 487 19.34 13.62 4.92
C GLU A 487 18.42 13.20 3.78
N SER A 488 19.01 12.99 2.60
CA SER A 488 18.26 12.48 1.46
C SER A 488 19.08 11.59 0.54
N ILE A 489 18.36 10.69 -0.12
CA ILE A 489 18.82 9.81 -1.19
C ILE A 489 18.08 10.24 -2.46
N THR A 490 18.73 10.20 -3.63
CA THR A 490 18.04 10.39 -4.92
C THR A 490 18.26 9.16 -5.80
N VAL A 491 17.17 8.48 -6.14
CA VAL A 491 17.14 7.43 -7.17
C VAL A 491 16.66 8.08 -8.45
N THR A 492 17.47 8.03 -9.50
CA THR A 492 17.15 8.65 -10.79
C THR A 492 16.96 7.57 -11.85
N VAL A 493 15.90 7.68 -12.65
CA VAL A 493 15.72 6.87 -13.86
C VAL A 493 15.63 7.78 -15.08
N GLN A 494 16.10 7.28 -16.22
CA GLN A 494 16.03 8.05 -17.46
C GLN A 494 14.59 8.36 -17.89
N GLU A 495 13.71 7.36 -17.82
CA GLU A 495 12.30 7.42 -18.23
C GLU A 495 11.53 6.33 -17.46
N VAL A 496 10.22 6.50 -17.28
CA VAL A 496 9.37 5.45 -16.73
C VAL A 496 8.97 4.49 -17.85
N THR A 497 9.63 3.34 -17.89
CA THR A 497 9.44 2.27 -18.87
C THR A 497 9.26 0.94 -18.14
N PRO A 498 8.74 -0.11 -18.82
CA PRO A 498 8.65 -1.44 -18.21
C PRO A 498 10.00 -1.91 -17.64
N ARG A 499 11.09 -1.71 -18.40
CA ARG A 499 12.46 -1.98 -17.96
C ARG A 499 12.87 -1.21 -16.69
N SER A 500 12.65 0.11 -16.64
CA SER A 500 13.06 0.90 -15.47
C SER A 500 12.22 0.58 -14.23
N VAL A 501 10.92 0.31 -14.38
CA VAL A 501 10.05 -0.09 -13.27
C VAL A 501 10.44 -1.47 -12.74
N GLY A 502 10.76 -2.41 -13.63
CA GLY A 502 11.30 -3.71 -13.24
C GLY A 502 12.60 -3.58 -12.43
N ALA A 503 13.50 -2.70 -12.87
CA ALA A 503 14.73 -2.39 -12.13
C ALA A 503 14.47 -1.73 -10.78
N LEU A 504 13.52 -0.79 -10.67
CA LEU A 504 13.16 -0.15 -9.39
C LEU A 504 12.62 -1.17 -8.38
N ILE A 505 11.72 -2.06 -8.82
CA ILE A 505 11.19 -3.13 -7.96
C ILE A 505 12.34 -4.02 -7.45
N ALA A 506 13.20 -4.50 -8.35
CA ALA A 506 14.33 -5.35 -8.00
C ALA A 506 15.33 -4.68 -7.05
N LEU A 507 15.60 -3.38 -7.25
CA LEU A 507 16.49 -2.59 -6.41
C LEU A 507 16.01 -2.57 -4.95
N TYR A 508 14.73 -2.28 -4.74
CA TYR A 508 14.17 -2.18 -3.38
C TYR A 508 13.96 -3.54 -2.73
N GLU A 509 13.59 -4.58 -3.47
CA GLU A 509 13.51 -5.94 -2.94
C GLU A 509 14.88 -6.41 -2.41
N ARG A 510 15.95 -6.16 -3.19
CA ARG A 510 17.30 -6.48 -2.75
C ARG A 510 17.74 -5.63 -1.56
N ALA A 511 17.45 -4.33 -1.57
CA ALA A 511 17.80 -3.43 -0.47
C ALA A 511 17.15 -3.87 0.85
N VAL A 512 15.89 -4.33 0.80
CA VAL A 512 15.20 -4.93 1.95
C VAL A 512 15.93 -6.19 2.43
N GLY A 513 16.31 -7.09 1.53
CA GLY A 513 17.06 -8.30 1.88
C GLY A 513 18.39 -8.00 2.58
N ILE A 514 19.18 -7.06 2.03
CA ILE A 514 20.46 -6.62 2.62
C ILE A 514 20.21 -5.95 3.97
N TYR A 515 19.27 -5.00 4.05
CA TYR A 515 18.97 -4.29 5.30
C TYR A 515 18.53 -5.26 6.41
N ALA A 516 17.68 -6.23 6.08
CA ALA A 516 17.24 -7.25 7.04
C ALA A 516 18.42 -8.08 7.58
N SER A 517 19.40 -8.44 6.73
CA SER A 517 20.64 -9.08 7.19
C SER A 517 21.47 -8.17 8.09
N LEU A 518 21.57 -6.87 7.80
CA LEU A 518 22.31 -5.90 8.63
C LEU A 518 21.70 -5.74 10.03
N VAL A 519 20.38 -5.93 10.17
CA VAL A 519 19.65 -5.81 11.44
C VAL A 519 19.20 -7.16 12.02
N ASN A 520 19.70 -8.27 11.45
CA ASN A 520 19.50 -9.64 11.94
C ASN A 520 18.04 -10.13 12.01
N ILE A 521 17.16 -9.78 11.06
CA ILE A 521 15.75 -10.21 11.09
C ILE A 521 15.39 -11.11 9.90
N ASN A 522 14.38 -11.98 10.07
CA ASN A 522 13.78 -12.69 8.94
C ASN A 522 12.89 -11.74 8.13
N ALA A 523 13.31 -11.34 6.93
CA ALA A 523 12.54 -10.46 6.05
C ALA A 523 11.29 -11.09 5.42
N TYR A 524 11.09 -12.42 5.53
CA TYR A 524 10.26 -13.19 4.59
C TYR A 524 9.04 -13.87 5.20
N HIS A 525 8.87 -13.82 6.53
CA HIS A 525 7.61 -14.18 7.20
C HIS A 525 6.71 -12.94 7.47
N GLN A 526 5.51 -13.14 8.02
CA GLN A 526 4.63 -12.06 8.50
C GLN A 526 3.78 -12.46 9.74
N PRO A 527 4.37 -12.80 10.89
CA PRO A 527 3.60 -13.29 12.04
C PRO A 527 2.58 -12.28 12.59
N GLY A 528 2.85 -10.97 12.48
CA GLY A 528 1.99 -9.92 13.03
C GLY A 528 0.58 -9.85 12.44
N VAL A 529 0.39 -10.23 11.16
CA VAL A 529 -0.93 -10.15 10.52
C VAL A 529 -1.87 -11.28 10.96
N GLU A 530 -1.33 -12.40 11.41
CA GLU A 530 -2.13 -13.56 11.84
C GLU A 530 -2.88 -13.28 13.14
N ALA A 531 -2.30 -12.48 14.04
CA ALA A 531 -2.96 -12.04 15.27
C ALA A 531 -4.24 -11.24 14.98
N GLY A 532 -4.17 -10.29 14.02
CA GLY A 532 -5.34 -9.51 13.61
C GLY A 532 -6.45 -10.36 13.00
N LYS A 533 -6.08 -11.35 12.14
CA LYS A 533 -7.04 -12.29 11.56
C LYS A 533 -7.73 -13.14 12.62
N LYS A 534 -6.98 -13.64 13.61
CA LYS A 534 -7.53 -14.43 14.71
C LYS A 534 -8.53 -13.62 15.54
N ALA A 535 -8.15 -12.40 15.94
CA ALA A 535 -9.02 -11.52 16.71
C ALA A 535 -10.31 -11.17 15.95
N ALA A 536 -10.23 -10.87 14.65
CA ALA A 536 -11.41 -10.66 13.82
C ALA A 536 -12.31 -11.91 13.75
N GLY A 537 -11.71 -13.10 13.66
CA GLY A 537 -12.44 -14.37 13.71
C GLY A 537 -13.21 -14.59 15.02
N GLU A 538 -12.64 -14.20 16.16
CA GLU A 538 -13.28 -14.25 17.48
C GLU A 538 -14.50 -13.32 17.55
N VAL A 539 -14.39 -12.09 17.03
CA VAL A 539 -15.50 -11.14 16.93
C VAL A 539 -16.63 -11.69 16.05
N LEU A 540 -16.31 -12.27 14.89
CA LEU A 540 -17.32 -12.89 14.02
C LEU A 540 -18.00 -14.09 14.67
N ALA A 541 -17.27 -14.89 15.44
CA ALA A 541 -17.85 -16.00 16.20
C ALA A 541 -18.78 -15.50 17.31
N LEU A 542 -18.39 -14.44 18.03
CA LEU A 542 -19.24 -13.79 19.02
C LEU A 542 -20.50 -13.20 18.37
N GLN A 543 -20.38 -12.53 17.23
CA GLN A 543 -21.53 -12.02 16.49
C GLN A 543 -22.53 -13.10 16.10
N LYS A 544 -22.06 -14.29 15.69
CA LYS A 544 -22.94 -15.44 15.42
C LYS A 544 -23.68 -15.92 16.67
N ARG A 545 -23.03 -15.94 17.84
CA ARG A 545 -23.68 -16.28 19.12
C ARG A 545 -24.74 -15.24 19.49
N VAL A 546 -24.41 -13.94 19.39
CA VAL A 546 -25.35 -12.84 19.62
C VAL A 546 -26.58 -12.99 18.71
N LEU A 547 -26.38 -13.22 17.41
CA LEU A 547 -27.47 -13.47 16.46
C LEU A 547 -28.35 -14.66 16.88
N ALA A 548 -27.75 -15.77 17.31
CA ALA A 548 -28.50 -16.95 17.76
C ALA A 548 -29.33 -16.66 19.01
N VAL A 549 -28.76 -15.97 20.00
CA VAL A 549 -29.46 -15.55 21.23
C VAL A 549 -30.62 -14.61 20.93
N LEU A 550 -30.40 -13.60 20.08
CA LEU A 550 -31.46 -12.67 19.68
C LEU A 550 -32.56 -13.37 18.88
N ASN A 551 -32.20 -14.32 18.01
CA ASN A 551 -33.17 -15.13 17.26
C ASN A 551 -34.04 -15.97 18.20
N GLU A 552 -33.44 -16.67 19.16
CA GLU A 552 -34.18 -17.47 20.16
C GLU A 552 -35.15 -16.60 20.97
N ALA A 553 -34.71 -15.43 21.42
CA ALA A 553 -35.55 -14.49 22.16
C ALA A 553 -36.70 -13.92 21.31
N SER A 554 -36.49 -13.79 20.00
CA SER A 554 -37.50 -13.30 19.04
C SER A 554 -38.53 -14.37 18.68
N CYS A 555 -38.21 -15.65 18.83
CA CYS A 555 -39.16 -16.75 18.63
C CYS A 555 -40.15 -16.95 19.79
N LYS A 556 -40.05 -16.19 20.90
CA LYS A 556 -40.98 -16.26 22.03
C LYS A 556 -42.22 -15.40 21.75
N GLU A 557 -43.38 -15.82 22.29
CA GLU A 557 -44.62 -15.04 22.23
C GLU A 557 -45.06 -14.60 23.64
N PRO A 558 -45.11 -13.28 23.94
CA PRO A 558 -44.61 -12.17 23.11
C PRO A 558 -43.08 -12.17 23.02
N VAL A 559 -42.54 -11.48 22.01
CA VAL A 559 -41.09 -11.29 21.82
C VAL A 559 -40.45 -10.81 23.11
N GLU A 560 -39.26 -11.34 23.43
CA GLU A 560 -38.51 -10.99 24.64
C GLU A 560 -37.34 -10.05 24.30
N PRO A 561 -37.46 -8.71 24.51
CA PRO A 561 -36.33 -7.81 24.36
C PRO A 561 -35.31 -8.06 25.47
N LEU A 562 -34.05 -8.28 25.09
CA LEU A 562 -32.96 -8.59 26.02
C LEU A 562 -32.10 -7.36 26.31
N THR A 563 -31.68 -7.20 27.57
CA THR A 563 -30.61 -6.25 27.94
C THR A 563 -29.25 -6.72 27.43
N LEU A 564 -28.25 -5.84 27.42
CA LEU A 564 -26.88 -6.22 27.06
C LEU A 564 -26.31 -7.29 28.00
N GLU A 565 -26.62 -7.19 29.29
CA GLU A 565 -26.22 -8.16 30.31
C GLU A 565 -26.86 -9.52 30.05
N GLU A 566 -28.15 -9.57 29.72
CA GLU A 566 -28.85 -10.82 29.38
C GLU A 566 -28.30 -11.47 28.11
N VAL A 567 -27.98 -10.68 27.08
CA VAL A 567 -27.32 -11.19 25.87
C VAL A 567 -25.94 -11.74 26.20
N ALA A 568 -25.16 -11.04 27.03
CA ALA A 568 -23.83 -11.47 27.42
C ALA A 568 -23.83 -12.77 28.23
N ASP A 569 -24.76 -12.89 29.19
CA ASP A 569 -24.95 -14.10 29.99
C ASP A 569 -25.38 -15.30 29.12
N ARG A 570 -26.34 -15.10 28.20
CA ARG A 570 -26.78 -16.15 27.26
C ARG A 570 -25.74 -16.51 26.20
N CYS A 571 -24.85 -15.58 25.84
CA CYS A 571 -23.69 -15.86 25.00
C CYS A 571 -22.53 -16.53 25.75
N HIS A 572 -22.64 -16.67 27.08
CA HIS A 572 -21.58 -17.11 27.99
C HIS A 572 -20.29 -16.29 27.87
N ALA A 573 -20.42 -14.96 27.73
CA ALA A 573 -19.30 -14.04 27.56
C ALA A 573 -19.55 -12.68 28.26
N PRO A 574 -19.77 -12.64 29.59
CA PRO A 574 -20.00 -11.40 30.33
C PRO A 574 -18.82 -10.42 30.26
N GLU A 575 -17.60 -10.92 30.10
CA GLU A 575 -16.38 -10.12 29.91
C GLU A 575 -16.32 -9.40 28.56
N GLU A 576 -17.09 -9.86 27.57
CA GLU A 576 -17.14 -9.30 26.20
C GLU A 576 -18.32 -8.31 26.02
N ILE A 577 -18.94 -7.83 27.10
CA ILE A 577 -20.14 -6.99 27.03
C ILE A 577 -19.96 -5.73 26.18
N GLU A 578 -18.77 -5.13 26.17
CA GLU A 578 -18.46 -3.99 25.29
C GLU A 578 -18.50 -4.40 23.80
N MET A 579 -17.93 -5.56 23.46
CA MET A 579 -17.93 -6.08 22.09
C MET A 579 -19.33 -6.50 21.65
N ILE A 580 -20.10 -7.13 22.54
CA ILE A 580 -21.52 -7.47 22.30
C ILE A 580 -22.32 -6.21 22.00
N TYR A 581 -22.13 -5.14 22.78
CA TYR A 581 -22.74 -3.85 22.50
C TYR A 581 -22.34 -3.31 21.12
N LYS A 582 -21.05 -3.34 20.75
CA LYS A 582 -20.59 -2.89 19.43
C LYS A 582 -21.20 -3.72 18.29
N ILE A 583 -21.32 -5.03 18.46
CA ILE A 583 -21.98 -5.94 17.52
C ILE A 583 -23.46 -5.58 17.36
N ILE A 584 -24.19 -5.39 18.47
CA ILE A 584 -25.61 -5.03 18.45
C ILE A 584 -25.79 -3.66 17.78
N ALA A 585 -24.98 -2.67 18.13
CA ALA A 585 -25.04 -1.34 17.51
C ALA A 585 -24.78 -1.41 16.00
N HIS A 586 -23.79 -2.19 15.58
CA HIS A 586 -23.51 -2.44 14.17
C HIS A 586 -24.69 -3.14 13.48
N MET A 587 -25.23 -4.21 14.06
CA MET A 587 -26.36 -4.94 13.50
C MET A 587 -27.63 -4.09 13.42
N ALA A 588 -27.91 -3.27 14.43
CA ALA A 588 -29.06 -2.37 14.45
C ALA A 588 -28.95 -1.27 13.40
N ALA A 589 -27.76 -0.71 13.19
CA ALA A 589 -27.51 0.25 12.12
C ALA A 589 -27.64 -0.35 10.70
N ASN A 590 -27.67 -1.68 10.59
CA ASN A 590 -27.83 -2.42 9.33
C ASN A 590 -29.14 -3.22 9.30
N ASP A 591 -30.15 -2.83 10.08
CA ASP A 591 -31.50 -3.42 10.13
C ASP A 591 -31.56 -4.92 10.47
N ARG A 592 -30.48 -5.47 11.08
CA ARG A 592 -30.39 -6.88 11.50
C ARG A 592 -30.77 -7.12 12.96
N ALA A 593 -30.94 -6.05 13.74
CA ALA A 593 -31.40 -6.08 15.12
C ALA A 593 -32.28 -4.85 15.40
N LEU A 594 -33.29 -4.98 16.26
CA LEU A 594 -34.19 -3.89 16.62
C LEU A 594 -34.01 -3.50 18.08
N ILE A 595 -33.81 -2.20 18.32
CA ILE A 595 -33.72 -1.63 19.67
C ILE A 595 -35.14 -1.35 20.15
N ALA A 596 -35.64 -2.18 21.05
CA ALA A 596 -36.97 -2.06 21.65
C ALA A 596 -37.06 -0.89 22.63
N GLU A 597 -36.02 -0.68 23.42
CA GLU A 597 -35.92 0.37 24.42
C GLU A 597 -34.52 0.99 24.41
N GLY A 598 -34.44 2.28 24.74
CA GLY A 598 -33.17 3.01 24.84
C GLY A 598 -32.59 3.45 23.50
N SER A 599 -31.29 3.70 23.47
CA SER A 599 -30.55 4.07 22.26
C SER A 599 -29.10 3.63 22.36
N CYS A 600 -28.42 3.44 21.21
CA CYS A 600 -26.98 3.18 21.20
C CYS A 600 -26.15 4.29 21.89
N GLY A 601 -26.65 5.53 21.93
CA GLY A 601 -25.99 6.61 22.69
C GLY A 601 -26.02 6.42 24.21
N SER A 602 -26.78 5.45 24.73
CA SER A 602 -26.89 5.14 26.16
C SER A 602 -26.97 3.62 26.39
N PRO A 603 -25.83 2.90 26.31
CA PRO A 603 -25.79 1.42 26.27
C PRO A 603 -26.57 0.72 27.39
N ARG A 604 -26.55 1.27 28.60
CA ARG A 604 -27.26 0.71 29.77
C ARG A 604 -28.78 0.68 29.66
N SER A 605 -29.35 1.42 28.72
CA SER A 605 -30.80 1.50 28.50
C SER A 605 -31.29 0.59 27.38
N ILE A 606 -30.38 -0.11 26.68
CA ILE A 606 -30.71 -0.87 25.49
C ILE A 606 -31.42 -2.16 25.89
N LYS A 607 -32.59 -2.36 25.29
CA LYS A 607 -33.14 -3.70 25.08
C LYS A 607 -33.25 -3.99 23.60
N VAL A 608 -32.83 -5.17 23.19
CA VAL A 608 -32.72 -5.56 21.79
C VAL A 608 -33.38 -6.91 21.53
N PHE A 609 -33.95 -7.07 20.34
CA PHE A 609 -34.35 -8.35 19.78
C PHE A 609 -33.94 -8.40 18.30
N LEU A 610 -34.07 -9.56 17.66
CA LEU A 610 -33.74 -9.69 16.25
C LEU A 610 -34.82 -8.99 15.41
N GLY A 611 -34.41 -8.20 14.41
CA GLY A 611 -35.37 -7.74 13.39
C GLY A 611 -35.87 -8.91 12.55
N GLU A 612 -36.96 -8.72 11.79
CA GLU A 612 -37.32 -9.64 10.71
C GLU A 612 -36.19 -9.67 9.68
N CYS A 613 -35.17 -10.50 9.92
CA CYS A 613 -34.27 -10.94 8.87
C CYS A 613 -35.14 -11.78 7.93
N ASN A 614 -35.54 -11.21 6.80
CA ASN A 614 -36.23 -11.94 5.75
C ASN A 614 -35.23 -12.93 5.09
N VAL A 615 -34.92 -14.02 5.81
CA VAL A 615 -33.92 -15.03 5.41
C VAL A 615 -34.30 -15.69 4.09
N ASP A 616 -35.60 -15.74 3.78
CA ASP A 616 -36.14 -16.32 2.54
C ASP A 616 -35.80 -15.50 1.28
N ALA A 617 -35.48 -14.20 1.42
CA ALA A 617 -35.05 -13.37 0.30
C ALA A 617 -33.54 -13.45 0.00
N LEU A 618 -32.74 -14.03 0.90
CA LEU A 618 -31.28 -14.15 0.75
C LEU A 618 -30.86 -15.45 0.03
N TYR A 619 -31.78 -16.39 -0.16
CA TYR A 619 -31.54 -17.70 -0.81
C TYR A 619 -32.46 -17.99 -2.01
N ALA A 620 -33.20 -16.99 -2.50
CA ALA A 620 -34.05 -17.09 -3.70
C ALA A 620 -33.30 -16.71 -4.99
#